data_AF-A0A7S0T5B5-F1
#
_entry.id   AF-A0A7S0T5B5-F1
#
_cell.length_a   1.000
_cell.length_b   1.000
_cell.length_c   1.000
_cell.angle_alpha   90.00
_cell.angle_beta   90.00
_cell.angle_gamma   90.00
#
_symmetry.space_group_name_H-M   'P 1'
#
loop_
_entity.id
_entity.type
_entity.pdbx_description
1 polymer ?
#
loop_
_entity_poly.entity_id
_entity_poly.type
_entity_poly.pdbx_seq_one_letter_code
_entity_poly.pdbx_strand_id
1 'polypeptide(L)'
;RGILHFIGGAALGAAPRSVYSLLLERIASLTNTIVITTPVSITLDHATLAESTARAFDDCRLNHLPLLLNNSINVFSLPVIGVGHSLGAKIHAILAADPQVRAAAGVRLANVLISYNNFPAETSIPLLTQLASSSSSRSSSSKSASGSGGGGDV
;
A
#
# COMPACT_ATOMS: atom_id res chain seq x y z
N ARG A 1 -22.56 -8.37 3.91
CA ARG A 1 -21.71 -7.34 4.54
C ARG A 1 -20.58 -8.04 5.27
N GLY A 2 -19.36 -7.53 5.15
CA GLY A 2 -18.18 -8.13 5.78
C GLY A 2 -17.05 -7.12 5.86
N ILE A 3 -15.95 -7.52 6.47
CA ILE A 3 -14.74 -6.72 6.56
C ILE A 3 -13.71 -7.32 5.61
N LEU A 4 -13.16 -6.48 4.75
CA LEU A 4 -12.07 -6.85 3.86
C LEU A 4 -10.78 -6.29 4.43
N HIS A 5 -9.87 -7.18 4.83
CA HIS A 5 -8.52 -6.83 5.24
C HIS A 5 -7.62 -6.83 4.01
N PHE A 6 -7.22 -5.64 3.54
CA PHE A 6 -6.37 -5.50 2.37
C PHE A 6 -4.91 -5.22 2.75
N ILE A 7 -3.99 -5.94 2.13
CA ILE A 7 -2.54 -5.70 2.24
C ILE A 7 -1.95 -5.57 0.83
N GLY A 8 -1.27 -4.45 0.59
CA GLY A 8 -0.61 -4.17 -0.68
C GLY A 8 0.74 -4.88 -0.84
N GLY A 9 1.37 -4.63 -1.98
CA GLY A 9 2.73 -5.10 -2.28
C GLY A 9 3.84 -4.26 -1.64
N ALA A 10 5.08 -4.66 -1.87
CA ALA A 10 6.27 -3.89 -1.51
C ALA A 10 6.36 -2.55 -2.29
N ALA A 11 7.20 -1.62 -1.80
CA ALA A 11 7.47 -0.33 -2.41
C ALA A 11 6.21 0.55 -2.60
N LEU A 12 5.78 0.78 -3.84
CA LEU A 12 4.58 1.57 -4.14
C LEU A 12 3.32 0.98 -3.47
N GLY A 13 3.27 -0.35 -3.30
CA GLY A 13 2.14 -1.02 -2.67
C GLY A 13 1.98 -0.75 -1.16
N ALA A 14 2.99 -0.17 -0.52
CA ALA A 14 2.95 0.22 0.90
C ALA A 14 2.04 1.45 1.16
N ALA A 15 1.56 2.11 0.11
CA ALA A 15 0.52 3.14 0.17
C ALA A 15 -0.80 2.65 -0.47
N PRO A 16 -1.58 1.78 0.21
CA PRO A 16 -2.77 1.17 -0.35
C PRO A 16 -3.77 2.16 -0.96
N ARG A 17 -3.92 3.33 -0.32
CA ARG A 17 -4.84 4.38 -0.75
C ARG A 17 -4.43 5.02 -2.08
N SER A 18 -3.14 5.16 -2.37
CA SER A 18 -2.68 5.83 -3.59
C SER A 18 -2.63 4.86 -4.78
N VAL A 19 -2.25 3.60 -4.53
CA VAL A 19 -2.01 2.62 -5.60
C VAL A 19 -3.24 1.76 -5.89
N TYR A 20 -4.11 1.53 -4.91
CA TYR A 20 -5.24 0.61 -5.06
C TYR A 20 -6.61 1.28 -4.82
N SER A 21 -6.70 2.61 -4.75
CA SER A 21 -7.97 3.32 -4.51
C SER A 21 -9.10 2.82 -5.40
N LEU A 22 -8.90 2.83 -6.72
CA LEU A 22 -9.92 2.40 -7.69
C LEU A 22 -10.37 0.95 -7.46
N LEU A 23 -9.43 0.05 -7.21
CA LEU A 23 -9.73 -1.35 -6.92
C LEU A 23 -10.53 -1.48 -5.62
N LEU A 24 -10.07 -0.84 -4.54
CA LEU A 24 -10.65 -0.96 -3.21
C LEU A 24 -12.03 -0.31 -3.12
N GLU A 25 -12.21 0.86 -3.72
CA GLU A 25 -13.51 1.54 -3.82
C GLU A 25 -14.50 0.72 -4.66
N ARG A 26 -14.02 0.10 -5.74
CA ARG A 26 -14.87 -0.78 -6.55
C ARG A 26 -15.28 -2.03 -5.81
N ILE A 27 -14.38 -2.65 -5.05
CA ILE A 27 -14.73 -3.80 -4.21
C ILE A 27 -15.72 -3.39 -3.13
N ALA A 28 -15.46 -2.29 -2.42
CA ALA A 28 -16.34 -1.80 -1.36
C ALA A 28 -17.77 -1.53 -1.87
N SER A 29 -17.88 -0.85 -3.02
CA SER A 29 -19.18 -0.53 -3.62
C SER A 29 -19.92 -1.76 -4.15
N LEU A 30 -19.24 -2.70 -4.82
CA LEU A 30 -19.88 -3.88 -5.40
C LEU A 30 -20.26 -4.94 -4.35
N THR A 31 -19.50 -5.05 -3.27
CA THR A 31 -19.66 -6.16 -2.30
C THR A 31 -20.27 -5.71 -0.97
N ASN A 32 -20.48 -4.39 -0.79
CA ASN A 32 -20.99 -3.81 0.46
C ASN A 32 -20.14 -4.24 1.67
N THR A 33 -18.82 -4.08 1.54
CA THR A 33 -17.81 -4.42 2.56
C THR A 33 -17.14 -3.18 3.11
N ILE A 34 -16.75 -3.25 4.38
CA ILE A 34 -15.84 -2.29 5.00
C ILE A 34 -14.42 -2.70 4.65
N VAL A 35 -13.66 -1.82 4.00
CA VAL A 35 -12.26 -2.10 3.65
C VAL A 35 -11.35 -1.49 4.69
N ILE A 36 -10.54 -2.33 5.34
CA ILE A 36 -9.44 -1.93 6.20
C ILE A 36 -8.15 -2.24 5.47
N THR A 37 -7.35 -1.22 5.19
CA THR A 37 -6.03 -1.39 4.56
C THR A 37 -4.95 -1.33 5.63
N THR A 38 -4.02 -2.27 5.61
CA THR A 38 -2.85 -2.24 6.50
C THR A 38 -1.60 -1.96 5.68
N PRO A 39 -0.93 -0.81 5.88
CA PRO A 39 0.36 -0.57 5.27
C PRO A 39 1.41 -1.52 5.87
N VAL A 40 2.31 -2.02 5.04
CA VAL A 40 3.38 -2.94 5.46
C VAL A 40 4.73 -2.44 4.96
N SER A 41 5.73 -2.54 5.81
CA SER A 41 7.13 -2.27 5.47
C SER A 41 7.82 -3.56 5.03
N ILE A 42 8.75 -3.43 4.08
CA ILE A 42 9.53 -4.56 3.60
C ILE A 42 10.48 -5.02 4.73
N THR A 43 10.43 -6.30 5.06
CA THR A 43 11.35 -6.94 6.00
C THR A 43 11.63 -8.38 5.56
N LEU A 44 12.75 -8.94 6.05
CA LEU A 44 13.10 -10.34 5.83
C LEU A 44 12.35 -11.28 6.79
N ASP A 45 11.95 -10.78 7.95
CA ASP A 45 11.14 -11.52 8.92
C ASP A 45 9.65 -11.35 8.61
N HIS A 46 9.14 -12.26 7.79
CA HIS A 46 7.76 -12.23 7.32
C HIS A 46 6.76 -12.76 8.36
N ALA A 47 7.21 -13.54 9.36
CA ALA A 47 6.35 -14.03 10.43
C ALA A 47 6.00 -12.89 11.38
N THR A 48 7.01 -12.15 11.85
CA THR A 48 6.81 -10.94 12.65
C THR A 48 6.02 -9.87 11.88
N LEU A 49 6.24 -9.75 10.56
CA LEU A 49 5.45 -8.87 9.72
C LEU A 49 3.97 -9.28 9.68
N ALA A 50 3.68 -10.58 9.54
CA ALA A 50 2.31 -11.08 9.54
C ALA A 50 1.62 -10.82 10.87
N GLU A 51 2.28 -11.10 12.00
CA GLU A 51 1.76 -10.82 13.34
C GLU A 51 1.45 -9.33 13.55
N SER A 52 2.42 -8.45 13.25
CA SER A 52 2.23 -7.01 13.42
C SER A 52 1.12 -6.46 12.51
N THR A 53 1.02 -6.98 11.29
CA THR A 53 -0.07 -6.65 10.35
C THR A 53 -1.43 -7.08 10.88
N ALA A 54 -1.53 -8.27 11.47
CA ALA A 54 -2.76 -8.73 12.08
C ALA A 54 -3.15 -7.89 13.30
N ARG A 55 -2.19 -7.56 14.18
CA ARG A 55 -2.43 -6.70 15.34
C ARG A 55 -2.91 -5.32 14.94
N ALA A 56 -2.29 -4.70 13.93
CA ALA A 56 -2.72 -3.40 13.41
C ALA A 56 -4.13 -3.45 12.81
N PHE A 57 -4.47 -4.53 12.10
CA PHE A 57 -5.82 -4.76 11.60
C PHE A 57 -6.85 -4.89 12.73
N ASP A 58 -6.55 -5.70 13.75
CA ASP A 58 -7.48 -5.90 14.87
C ASP A 58 -7.63 -4.65 15.72
N ASP A 59 -6.57 -3.88 15.94
CA ASP A 59 -6.68 -2.57 16.59
C ASP A 59 -7.64 -1.66 15.81
N CYS A 60 -7.43 -1.51 14.50
CA CYS A 60 -8.32 -0.73 13.64
C CYS A 60 -9.77 -1.24 13.72
N ARG A 61 -9.97 -2.55 13.59
CA ARG A 61 -11.30 -3.17 13.56
C ARG A 61 -12.03 -3.06 14.89
N LEU A 62 -11.33 -3.25 16.01
CA LEU A 62 -11.94 -3.41 17.33
C LEU A 62 -12.02 -2.08 18.09
N ASN A 63 -11.06 -1.20 17.90
CA ASN A 63 -10.95 0.03 18.70
C ASN A 63 -11.34 1.29 17.92
N HIS A 64 -11.07 1.34 16.60
CA HIS A 64 -11.32 2.56 15.81
C HIS A 64 -12.61 2.49 14.99
N LEU A 65 -12.88 1.35 14.34
CA LEU A 65 -14.03 1.20 13.46
C LEU A 65 -15.39 1.37 14.18
N PRO A 66 -15.62 0.86 15.41
CA PRO A 66 -16.88 1.10 16.11
C PRO A 66 -17.15 2.59 16.35
N LEU A 67 -16.09 3.35 16.68
CA LEU A 67 -16.18 4.80 16.91
C LEU A 67 -16.54 5.53 15.61
N LEU A 68 -15.89 5.19 14.50
CA LEU A 68 -16.19 5.78 13.18
C LEU A 68 -17.61 5.48 12.70
N LEU A 69 -18.16 4.34 13.11
CA LEU A 69 -19.51 3.91 12.76
C LEU A 69 -20.56 4.32 13.81
N ASN A 70 -20.18 5.08 14.85
CA ASN A 70 -21.04 5.42 15.99
C ASN A 70 -21.78 4.20 16.56
N ASN A 71 -21.10 3.04 16.64
CA ASN A 71 -21.65 1.76 17.07
C ASN A 71 -22.91 1.30 16.31
N SER A 72 -23.17 1.82 15.11
CA SER A 72 -24.34 1.46 14.30
C SER A 72 -24.30 0.03 13.74
N ILE A 73 -23.13 -0.60 13.74
CA ILE A 73 -22.91 -1.96 13.24
C ILE A 73 -22.07 -2.74 14.26
N ASN A 74 -22.48 -3.97 14.54
CA ASN A 74 -21.70 -4.91 15.35
C ASN A 74 -20.52 -5.49 14.53
N VAL A 75 -19.38 -4.80 14.55
CA VAL A 75 -18.16 -5.19 13.82
C VAL A 75 -17.58 -6.54 14.25
N PHE A 76 -17.91 -7.02 15.46
CA PHE A 76 -17.43 -8.30 15.99
C PHE A 76 -18.10 -9.49 15.30
N SER A 77 -19.31 -9.29 14.77
CA SER A 77 -20.07 -10.33 14.07
C SER A 77 -19.77 -10.43 12.58
N LEU A 78 -19.01 -9.48 12.02
CA LEU A 78 -18.75 -9.42 10.59
C LEU A 78 -17.65 -10.41 10.19
N PRO A 79 -17.85 -11.23 9.14
CA PRO A 79 -16.80 -12.09 8.64
C PRO A 79 -15.66 -11.25 8.06
N VAL A 80 -14.42 -11.73 8.26
CA VAL A 80 -13.23 -11.09 7.71
C VAL A 80 -12.71 -11.88 6.50
N ILE A 81 -12.53 -11.20 5.37
CA ILE A 81 -11.92 -11.74 4.16
C ILE A 81 -10.55 -11.08 4.00
N GLY A 82 -9.48 -11.88 3.87
CA GLY A 82 -8.15 -11.37 3.56
C GLY A 82 -7.97 -11.16 2.06
N VAL A 83 -7.37 -10.05 1.65
CA VAL A 83 -7.07 -9.77 0.24
C VAL A 83 -5.66 -9.19 0.15
N GLY A 84 -4.77 -9.91 -0.51
CA GLY A 84 -3.36 -9.55 -0.58
C GLY A 84 -2.87 -9.42 -2.01
N HIS A 85 -2.09 -8.38 -2.30
CA HIS A 85 -1.30 -8.29 -3.53
C HIS A 85 0.18 -8.51 -3.24
N SER A 86 0.86 -9.36 -4.01
CA SER A 86 2.32 -9.59 -3.90
C SER A 86 2.76 -9.92 -2.46
N LEU A 87 3.49 -9.03 -1.79
CA LEU A 87 3.87 -9.18 -0.38
C LEU A 87 2.65 -9.41 0.52
N GLY A 88 1.56 -8.68 0.30
CA GLY A 88 0.30 -8.88 1.02
C GLY A 88 -0.30 -10.27 0.80
N ALA A 89 -0.16 -10.85 -0.40
CA ALA A 89 -0.61 -12.22 -0.67
C ALA A 89 0.21 -13.22 0.16
N LYS A 90 1.53 -13.03 0.21
CA LYS A 90 2.43 -13.82 1.07
C LYS A 90 2.03 -13.70 2.54
N ILE A 91 1.74 -12.49 3.02
CA ILE A 91 1.33 -12.28 4.41
C ILE A 91 0.03 -13.01 4.72
N HIS A 92 -1.00 -12.88 3.87
CA HIS A 92 -2.26 -13.63 4.07
C HIS A 92 -2.08 -15.15 4.03
N ALA A 93 -1.14 -15.65 3.23
CA ALA A 93 -0.79 -17.07 3.24
C ALA A 93 -0.15 -17.49 4.57
N ILE A 94 0.79 -16.71 5.11
CA ILE A 94 1.41 -16.97 6.42
C ILE A 94 0.37 -16.92 7.54
N LEU A 95 -0.49 -15.89 7.56
CA LEU A 95 -1.59 -15.75 8.52
C LEU A 95 -2.53 -16.96 8.56
N ALA A 96 -2.70 -17.64 7.41
CA ALA A 96 -3.56 -18.81 7.32
C ALA A 96 -2.84 -20.13 7.62
N ALA A 97 -1.58 -20.25 7.21
CA ALA A 97 -0.82 -21.50 7.26
C ALA A 97 -0.07 -21.71 8.59
N ASP A 98 0.46 -20.64 9.18
CA ASP A 98 1.24 -20.74 10.42
C ASP A 98 0.29 -20.81 11.64
N PRO A 99 0.31 -21.91 12.43
CA PRO A 99 -0.62 -22.07 13.55
C PRO A 99 -0.43 -21.04 14.67
N GLN A 100 0.80 -20.60 14.94
CA GLN A 100 1.09 -19.65 16.01
C GLN A 100 0.60 -18.26 15.60
N VAL A 101 0.91 -17.85 14.37
CA VAL A 101 0.46 -16.57 13.82
C VAL A 101 -1.07 -16.56 13.67
N ARG A 102 -1.67 -17.65 13.19
CA ARG A 102 -3.13 -17.77 13.02
C ARG A 102 -3.87 -17.68 14.34
N ALA A 103 -3.33 -18.27 15.41
CA ALA A 103 -3.90 -18.17 16.75
C ALA A 103 -3.91 -16.72 17.26
N ALA A 104 -2.88 -15.94 16.93
CA ALA A 104 -2.77 -14.54 17.31
C ALA A 104 -3.59 -13.58 16.43
N ALA A 105 -3.81 -13.91 15.15
CA ALA A 105 -4.39 -13.01 14.14
C ALA A 105 -5.91 -13.19 13.88
N GLY A 106 -6.49 -14.25 14.48
CA GLY A 106 -7.87 -14.65 14.24
C GLY A 106 -8.08 -15.29 12.86
N VAL A 107 -9.22 -15.97 12.71
CA VAL A 107 -9.56 -16.71 11.49
C VAL A 107 -10.14 -15.78 10.44
N ARG A 108 -9.66 -15.91 9.19
CA ARG A 108 -10.27 -15.31 8.00
C ARG A 108 -11.25 -16.32 7.39
N LEU A 109 -12.42 -15.85 6.95
CA LEU A 109 -13.40 -16.69 6.27
C LEU A 109 -12.85 -17.21 4.94
N ALA A 110 -12.10 -16.37 4.24
CA ALA A 110 -11.43 -16.69 2.98
C ALA A 110 -10.26 -15.74 2.75
N ASN A 111 -9.35 -16.12 1.85
CA ASN A 111 -8.28 -15.26 1.35
C ASN A 111 -8.33 -15.17 -0.18
N VAL A 112 -8.12 -13.97 -0.72
CA VAL A 112 -7.91 -13.71 -2.14
C VAL A 112 -6.46 -13.28 -2.34
N LEU A 113 -5.70 -14.08 -3.08
CA LEU A 113 -4.27 -13.88 -3.30
C LEU A 113 -4.04 -13.38 -4.73
N ILE A 114 -3.52 -12.17 -4.86
CA ILE A 114 -3.41 -11.45 -6.13
C ILE A 114 -1.93 -11.32 -6.51
N SER A 115 -1.61 -11.65 -7.77
CA SER A 115 -0.27 -11.53 -8.34
C SER A 115 -0.30 -10.99 -9.77
N TYR A 116 -0.78 -9.75 -9.95
CA TYR A 116 -0.56 -9.05 -11.22
C TYR A 116 0.87 -8.52 -11.28
N ASN A 117 1.54 -8.73 -12.41
CA ASN A 117 2.92 -8.32 -12.65
C ASN A 117 2.96 -6.80 -12.97
N ASN A 118 3.87 -6.06 -12.33
CA ASN A 118 4.23 -4.71 -12.76
C ASN A 118 5.11 -4.85 -14.01
N PHE A 119 4.53 -4.83 -15.21
CA PHE A 119 5.30 -4.40 -16.37
C PHE A 119 5.78 -2.95 -16.11
N PRO A 120 6.96 -2.53 -16.60
CA PRO A 120 7.53 -1.23 -16.26
C PRO A 120 6.54 -0.10 -16.59
N ALA A 121 6.34 0.80 -15.63
CA ALA A 121 5.42 1.95 -15.72
C ALA A 121 5.74 2.91 -16.87
N GLU A 122 6.86 2.74 -17.57
CA GLU A 122 7.23 3.43 -18.80
C GLU A 122 6.17 3.27 -19.92
N THR A 123 5.37 2.20 -19.89
CA THR A 123 4.29 1.98 -20.86
C THR A 123 2.89 2.30 -20.34
N SER A 124 2.71 2.63 -19.06
CA SER A 124 1.37 2.68 -18.44
C SER A 124 0.97 4.01 -17.81
N ILE A 125 1.89 4.96 -17.62
CA ILE A 125 1.55 6.27 -17.04
C ILE A 125 2.25 7.41 -17.80
N PRO A 126 1.64 7.97 -18.86
CA PRO A 126 2.17 9.10 -19.62
C PRO A 126 2.49 10.34 -18.76
N LEU A 127 1.82 10.49 -17.61
CA LEU A 127 1.96 11.64 -16.72
C LEU A 127 3.30 11.64 -15.95
N LEU A 128 3.88 10.47 -15.66
CA LEU A 128 5.15 10.39 -14.93
C LEU A 128 6.33 10.80 -15.80
N THR A 129 6.30 10.45 -17.09
CA THR A 129 7.28 10.86 -18.10
C THR A 129 7.29 12.38 -18.29
N GLN A 130 6.13 13.06 -18.19
CA GLN A 130 6.03 14.52 -18.27
C GLN A 130 6.63 15.25 -17.05
N LEU A 131 6.55 14.68 -15.85
CA LEU A 131 7.16 15.28 -14.65
C LEU A 131 8.69 15.09 -14.62
N ALA A 132 9.18 13.95 -15.10
CA ALA A 132 10.63 13.71 -15.24
C ALA A 132 11.26 14.67 -16.25
N SER A 133 10.62 14.92 -17.40
CA SER A 133 11.13 15.83 -18.43
C SER A 133 11.08 17.30 -18.02
N SER A 134 10.13 17.69 -17.17
CA SER A 134 10.02 19.05 -16.62
C SER A 134 11.09 19.39 -15.57
N SER A 135 11.72 18.36 -14.99
CA SER A 135 12.76 18.51 -13.96
C SER A 135 14.15 18.68 -14.58
N SER A 136 14.37 18.08 -15.75
CA SER A 136 15.65 18.15 -16.48
C SER A 136 15.91 19.47 -17.20
N SER A 137 14.89 20.31 -17.41
CA SER A 137 15.06 21.62 -18.07
C SER A 137 15.48 22.75 -17.12
N ARG A 138 15.64 22.49 -15.81
CA ARG A 138 16.00 23.49 -14.80
C ARG A 138 17.45 23.49 -14.34
N SER A 139 18.30 22.58 -14.84
CA SER A 139 19.72 22.49 -14.43
C SER A 139 20.74 22.93 -15.49
N SER A 140 20.33 23.58 -16.58
CA SER A 140 21.24 24.07 -17.63
C SER A 140 21.14 25.60 -17.82
N SER A 141 21.38 26.37 -16.76
CA SER A 141 21.57 27.83 -16.88
C SER A 141 22.19 28.45 -15.62
N SER A 142 23.44 28.12 -15.30
CA SER A 142 24.31 29.00 -14.49
C SER A 142 25.79 28.60 -14.54
N LYS A 143 26.45 28.75 -15.69
CA LYS A 143 27.91 28.99 -15.76
C LYS A 143 28.25 29.90 -16.94
N SER A 144 28.18 31.21 -16.72
CA SER A 144 28.88 32.22 -17.53
C SER A 144 28.96 33.55 -16.77
N ALA A 145 30.06 33.79 -16.04
CA ALA A 145 30.57 35.12 -15.71
C ALA A 145 31.88 35.04 -14.88
N SER A 146 33.04 35.22 -15.54
CA SER A 146 34.28 35.85 -15.01
C SER A 146 35.40 35.63 -16.04
N GLY A 147 36.13 36.60 -16.58
CA GLY A 147 36.19 38.02 -16.32
C GLY A 147 36.97 38.72 -17.44
N SER A 148 36.70 40.01 -17.61
CA SER A 148 37.36 40.93 -18.52
C SER A 148 38.49 41.69 -17.82
N GLY A 149 39.61 41.86 -18.52
CA GLY A 149 40.70 42.80 -18.20
C GLY A 149 41.99 42.28 -18.83
N GLY A 150 42.74 42.96 -19.70
CA GLY A 150 42.75 44.36 -20.12
C GLY A 150 44.21 44.71 -20.45
N GLY A 151 44.52 44.87 -21.75
CA GLY A 151 45.57 45.71 -22.37
C GLY A 151 47.06 45.58 -21.99
N GLY A 152 47.93 45.60 -23.02
CA GLY A 152 49.30 46.10 -22.92
C GLY A 152 50.32 45.49 -23.89
N ASP A 153 50.53 46.14 -25.04
CA ASP A 153 51.77 46.09 -25.81
C ASP A 153 52.91 46.73 -24.99
N VAL A 154 54.03 46.03 -24.73
CA VAL A 154 55.39 46.13 -25.36
C VAL A 154 56.29 45.04 -24.74
#